data_AF-A0ABD3BZ59-F1
#
_entry.id   AF-A0ABD3BZ59-F1
#
_cell.length_a   1.000
_cell.length_b   1.000
_cell.length_c   1.000
_cell.angle_alpha   90.00
_cell.angle_beta   90.00
_cell.angle_gamma   90.00
#
_symmetry.space_group_name_H-M   'P 1'
#
loop_
_entity.id
_entity.type
_entity.pdbx_description
1 polymer ?
#
loop_
_entity_poly.entity_id
_entity_poly.type
_entity_poly.pdbx_seq_one_letter_code
_entity_poly.pdbx_strand_id
1 'polypeptide(L)'
;MIEKLKREIEYEYDEASKALGIEGKILMVREEAAKGRNLTDQLEDSAVKEKIEHLKDEFREILPTSPNYPRLISKLQMLEELTKSQKSTVNKDELKSEINKRLSELVDRADVKNKIETLKAEIGNPAQRKSCSCIHRVVLTNPKAVTKINAFGEEVTMVIDDVVKSSDLKVKIELLKTMVAKGGDDPDEEMKSKIQVMVAEIKKDISEAISVPELKERHERLAAELLEDNNASFGSNGSVNLEANSSFV
;
A
#
# COMPACT_ATOMS: atom_id res chain seq x y z
N MET A 1 -13.08 10.65 14.00
CA MET A 1 -14.15 11.69 14.10
C MET A 1 -15.50 11.21 13.54
N ILE A 2 -15.59 10.78 12.27
CA ILE A 2 -16.84 10.33 11.62
C ILE A 2 -17.53 9.17 12.38
N GLU A 3 -16.79 8.15 12.83
CA GLU A 3 -17.36 7.02 13.57
C GLU A 3 -17.95 7.41 14.95
N LYS A 4 -17.48 8.51 15.54
CA LYS A 4 -18.10 9.06 16.74
C LYS A 4 -19.45 9.70 16.41
N LEU A 5 -19.50 10.48 15.33
CA LEU A 5 -20.71 11.15 14.87
C LEU A 5 -21.80 10.14 14.44
N LYS A 6 -21.44 9.03 13.81
CA LYS A 6 -22.38 7.94 13.48
C LYS A 6 -23.04 7.34 14.73
N ARG A 7 -22.25 6.99 15.75
CA ARG A 7 -22.77 6.49 17.03
C ARG A 7 -23.67 7.51 17.72
N GLU A 8 -23.30 8.79 17.63
CA GLU A 8 -24.12 9.87 18.18
C GLU A 8 -25.45 10.07 17.43
N ILE A 9 -25.51 9.80 16.13
CA ILE A 9 -26.74 9.84 15.32
C ILE A 9 -27.63 8.64 15.67
N GLU A 10 -27.06 7.43 15.78
CA GLU A 10 -27.78 6.23 16.22
C GLU A 10 -28.42 6.44 17.59
N TYR A 11 -27.68 7.05 18.52
CA TYR A 11 -28.20 7.40 19.84
C TYR A 11 -29.39 8.38 19.77
N GLU A 12 -29.33 9.42 18.93
CA GLU A 12 -30.47 10.33 18.77
C GLU A 12 -31.69 9.63 18.15
N TYR A 13 -31.50 8.68 17.23
CA TYR A 13 -32.62 7.90 16.70
C TYR A 13 -33.28 7.03 17.77
N ASP A 14 -32.49 6.42 18.65
CA ASP A 14 -32.98 5.63 19.79
C ASP A 14 -33.79 6.50 20.76
N GLU A 15 -33.25 7.65 21.16
CA GLU A 15 -33.94 8.62 22.02
C GLU A 15 -35.22 9.17 21.36
N ALA A 16 -35.20 9.43 20.05
CA ALA A 16 -36.40 9.83 19.32
C ALA A 16 -37.47 8.74 19.33
N SER A 17 -37.07 7.47 19.14
CA SER A 17 -38.01 6.34 19.16
C SER A 17 -38.68 6.16 20.53
N LYS A 18 -37.94 6.41 21.62
CA LYS A 18 -38.43 6.42 23.00
C LYS A 18 -39.38 7.58 23.25
N ALA A 19 -38.95 8.80 22.92
CA ALA A 19 -39.73 10.02 23.14
C ALA A 19 -41.07 10.00 22.39
N LEU A 20 -41.08 9.39 21.21
CA LEU A 20 -42.26 9.26 20.36
C LEU A 20 -43.12 8.03 20.68
N GLY A 21 -42.71 7.17 21.62
CA GLY A 21 -43.44 5.97 22.01
C GLY A 21 -43.48 4.88 20.93
N ILE A 22 -42.61 4.95 19.91
CA ILE A 22 -42.53 3.96 18.83
C ILE A 22 -41.61 2.78 19.17
N GLU A 23 -40.73 2.90 20.17
CA GLU A 23 -39.81 1.85 20.61
C GLU A 23 -40.51 0.49 20.82
N GLY A 24 -41.67 0.47 21.47
CA GLY A 24 -42.44 -0.76 21.69
C GLY A 24 -42.91 -1.43 20.39
N LYS A 25 -43.33 -0.63 19.40
CA LYS A 25 -43.71 -1.14 18.07
C LYS A 25 -42.52 -1.74 17.34
N ILE A 26 -41.34 -1.10 17.42
CA ILE A 26 -40.08 -1.63 16.86
C ILE A 26 -39.74 -2.98 17.50
N LEU A 27 -39.84 -3.09 18.83
CA LEU A 27 -39.55 -4.34 19.54
C LEU A 27 -40.51 -5.47 19.15
N MET A 28 -41.82 -5.20 19.04
CA MET A 28 -42.79 -6.19 18.59
C MET A 28 -42.49 -6.72 17.18
N VAL A 29 -42.22 -5.82 16.23
CA VAL A 29 -41.89 -6.21 14.84
C VAL A 29 -40.58 -7.00 14.80
N ARG A 30 -39.59 -6.64 15.63
CA ARG A 30 -38.32 -7.37 15.74
C ARG A 30 -38.51 -8.77 16.33
N GLU A 31 -39.38 -8.92 17.33
CA GLU A 31 -39.72 -10.20 17.93
C GLU A 31 -40.48 -11.10 16.94
N GLU A 32 -41.43 -10.53 16.20
CA GLU A 32 -42.16 -11.23 15.12
C GLU A 32 -41.19 -11.71 14.02
N ALA A 33 -40.28 -10.84 13.57
CA ALA A 33 -39.23 -11.20 12.61
C ALA A 33 -38.27 -12.28 13.14
N ALA A 34 -38.02 -12.32 14.46
CA ALA A 34 -37.19 -13.36 15.08
C ALA A 34 -37.94 -14.70 15.20
N LYS A 35 -39.25 -14.68 15.49
CA LYS A 35 -40.11 -15.87 15.56
C LYS A 35 -40.31 -16.53 14.18
N GLY A 36 -40.29 -15.76 13.10
CA GLY A 36 -40.37 -16.25 11.71
C GLY A 36 -39.17 -17.06 11.22
N ARG A 37 -38.05 -17.09 11.96
CA ARG A 37 -36.80 -17.80 11.57
C ARG A 37 -36.85 -19.33 11.66
N ASN A 38 -37.97 -19.92 12.09
CA ASN A 38 -38.16 -21.39 12.04
C ASN A 38 -38.71 -21.88 10.69
N LEU A 39 -39.01 -20.99 9.73
CA LEU A 39 -39.40 -21.34 8.37
C LEU A 39 -38.53 -20.54 7.40
N THR A 40 -37.33 -21.05 7.15
CA THR A 40 -36.24 -20.47 6.35
C THR A 40 -36.65 -20.07 4.92
N ASP A 41 -37.83 -20.46 4.43
CA ASP A 41 -38.32 -20.12 3.09
C ASP A 41 -39.42 -19.03 3.05
N GLN A 42 -39.86 -18.49 4.19
CA GLN A 42 -40.91 -17.45 4.25
C GLN A 42 -40.39 -16.04 4.59
N LEU A 43 -39.09 -15.76 4.48
CA LEU A 43 -38.63 -14.38 4.68
C LEU A 43 -39.04 -13.41 3.54
N GLU A 44 -39.68 -13.95 2.49
CA GLU A 44 -40.51 -13.21 1.52
C GLU A 44 -41.97 -13.01 2.01
N ASP A 45 -42.27 -13.22 3.30
CA ASP A 45 -43.58 -12.95 3.90
C ASP A 45 -43.93 -11.46 3.75
N SER A 46 -44.91 -11.20 2.89
CA SER A 46 -45.46 -9.86 2.63
C SER A 46 -45.82 -9.13 3.92
N ALA A 47 -46.28 -9.83 4.96
CA ALA A 47 -46.84 -9.24 6.17
C ALA A 47 -45.80 -8.55 7.09
N VAL A 48 -44.65 -9.17 7.39
CA VAL A 48 -43.62 -8.55 8.25
C VAL A 48 -42.95 -7.38 7.51
N LYS A 49 -42.73 -7.54 6.20
CA LYS A 49 -42.18 -6.48 5.35
C LYS A 49 -43.11 -5.28 5.27
N GLU A 50 -44.41 -5.49 5.08
CA GLU A 50 -45.44 -4.43 5.12
C GLU A 50 -45.46 -3.70 6.46
N LYS A 51 -45.35 -4.43 7.58
CA LYS A 51 -45.26 -3.82 8.93
C LYS A 51 -44.00 -2.98 9.10
N ILE A 52 -42.85 -3.45 8.59
CA ILE A 52 -41.60 -2.69 8.63
C ILE A 52 -41.73 -1.39 7.82
N GLU A 53 -42.31 -1.45 6.62
CA GLU A 53 -42.47 -0.23 5.82
C GLU A 53 -43.50 0.73 6.40
N HIS A 54 -44.63 0.23 6.89
CA HIS A 54 -45.60 1.06 7.62
C HIS A 54 -44.94 1.74 8.83
N LEU A 55 -44.15 1.01 9.61
CA LEU A 55 -43.45 1.56 10.78
C LEU A 55 -42.40 2.61 10.38
N LYS A 56 -41.72 2.41 9.25
CA LYS A 56 -40.74 3.36 8.70
C LYS A 56 -41.41 4.64 8.22
N ASP A 57 -42.56 4.54 7.57
CA ASP A 57 -43.33 5.69 7.11
C ASP A 57 -43.93 6.45 8.31
N GLU A 58 -44.53 5.74 9.26
CA GLU A 58 -45.03 6.33 10.52
C GLU A 58 -43.91 7.07 11.26
N PHE A 59 -42.76 6.40 11.46
CA PHE A 59 -41.63 7.01 12.15
C PHE A 59 -41.12 8.25 11.41
N ARG A 60 -41.04 8.22 10.07
CA ARG A 60 -40.62 9.39 9.28
C ARG A 60 -41.58 10.57 9.44
N GLU A 61 -42.88 10.32 9.51
CA GLU A 61 -43.89 11.37 9.66
C GLU A 61 -43.82 12.04 11.03
N ILE A 62 -43.62 11.25 12.10
CA ILE A 62 -43.62 11.78 13.46
C ILE A 62 -42.23 12.20 13.95
N LEU A 63 -41.14 11.77 13.31
CA LEU A 63 -39.76 12.11 13.70
C LEU A 63 -39.53 13.62 13.88
N PRO A 64 -40.06 14.53 13.02
CA PRO A 64 -39.92 15.97 13.20
C PRO A 64 -40.52 16.52 14.49
N THR A 65 -41.49 15.80 15.09
CA THR A 65 -42.14 16.19 16.35
C THR A 65 -41.34 15.79 17.58
N SER A 66 -40.26 15.00 17.42
CA SER A 66 -39.43 14.56 18.53
C SER A 66 -38.68 15.74 19.17
N PRO A 67 -38.60 15.83 20.51
CA PRO A 67 -37.88 16.91 21.20
C PRO A 67 -36.40 17.00 20.82
N ASN A 68 -35.78 15.88 20.42
CA ASN A 68 -34.37 15.84 20.01
C ASN A 68 -34.15 15.98 18.49
N TYR A 69 -35.22 16.17 17.69
CA TYR A 69 -35.13 16.28 16.24
C TYR A 69 -34.18 17.39 15.74
N PRO A 70 -34.17 18.61 16.32
CA PRO A 70 -33.23 19.65 15.89
C PRO A 70 -31.75 19.23 16.04
N ARG A 71 -31.44 18.49 17.12
CA ARG A 71 -30.11 17.99 17.40
C ARG A 71 -29.70 16.89 16.43
N LEU A 72 -30.63 15.98 16.11
CA LEU A 72 -30.44 14.94 15.10
C LEU A 72 -30.15 15.53 13.72
N ILE A 73 -30.94 16.52 13.28
CA ILE A 73 -30.73 17.21 12.00
C ILE A 73 -29.36 17.88 11.94
N SER A 74 -28.96 18.59 13.01
CA SER A 74 -27.64 19.23 13.06
C SER A 74 -26.50 18.21 12.90
N LYS A 75 -26.59 17.05 13.56
CA LYS A 75 -25.59 15.97 13.41
C LYS A 75 -25.58 15.35 12.02
N LEU A 76 -26.75 15.16 11.39
CA LEU A 76 -26.86 14.66 10.02
C LEU A 76 -26.22 15.62 9.01
N GLN A 77 -26.45 16.93 9.18
CA GLN A 77 -25.80 17.96 8.36
C GLN A 77 -24.29 17.94 8.51
N MET A 78 -23.77 17.87 9.74
CA MET A 78 -22.32 17.73 9.98
C MET A 78 -21.75 16.47 9.31
N LEU A 79 -22.47 15.35 9.35
CA LEU A 79 -22.02 14.11 8.71
C LEU A 79 -21.98 14.25 7.18
N GLU A 80 -22.99 14.91 6.60
CA GLU A 80 -23.05 15.20 5.17
C GLU A 80 -21.88 16.10 4.75
N GLU A 81 -21.59 17.17 5.50
CA GLU A 81 -20.46 18.08 5.25
C GLU A 81 -19.11 17.36 5.34
N LEU A 82 -18.89 16.57 6.40
CA LEU A 82 -17.68 15.77 6.56
C LEU A 82 -17.52 14.78 5.39
N THR A 83 -18.60 14.13 4.96
CA THR A 83 -18.56 13.19 3.83
C THR A 83 -18.26 13.90 2.50
N LYS A 84 -18.81 15.09 2.27
CA LYS A 84 -18.50 15.93 1.10
C LYS A 84 -17.04 16.36 1.09
N SER A 85 -16.52 16.85 2.22
CA SER A 85 -15.11 17.24 2.37
C SER A 85 -14.15 16.05 2.19
N GLN A 86 -14.57 14.84 2.57
CA GLN A 86 -13.78 13.63 2.35
C GLN A 86 -13.73 13.26 0.86
N LYS A 87 -14.84 13.41 0.12
CA LYS A 87 -14.85 13.20 -1.34
C LYS A 87 -14.01 14.23 -2.11
N SER A 88 -13.85 15.45 -1.60
CA SER A 88 -12.95 16.45 -2.20
C SER A 88 -11.46 16.17 -2.01
N THR A 89 -11.05 15.12 -1.29
CA THR A 89 -9.61 14.88 -1.06
C THR A 89 -8.89 14.10 -2.15
N VAL A 90 -9.55 13.34 -3.04
CA VAL A 90 -8.92 12.82 -4.27
C VAL A 90 -9.99 12.47 -5.33
N ASN A 91 -10.26 13.37 -6.27
CA ASN A 91 -10.80 12.94 -7.56
C ASN A 91 -9.68 12.22 -8.31
N LYS A 92 -9.63 10.89 -8.19
CA LYS A 92 -8.59 10.05 -8.80
C LYS A 92 -8.35 10.37 -10.28
N ASP A 93 -9.40 10.73 -11.01
CA ASP A 93 -9.34 11.04 -12.44
C ASP A 93 -8.72 12.43 -12.71
N GLU A 94 -8.95 13.40 -11.82
CA GLU A 94 -8.35 14.73 -11.88
C GLU A 94 -6.88 14.71 -11.49
N LEU A 95 -6.53 13.90 -10.47
CA LEU A 95 -5.13 13.67 -10.10
C LEU A 95 -4.37 12.96 -11.22
N LYS A 96 -5.01 11.96 -11.85
CA LYS A 96 -4.43 11.22 -12.98
C LYS A 96 -4.22 12.12 -14.21
N SER A 97 -5.15 13.03 -14.50
CA SER A 97 -5.02 13.97 -15.61
C SER A 97 -3.91 15.00 -15.35
N GLU A 98 -3.80 15.53 -14.14
CA GLU A 98 -2.75 16.49 -13.75
C GLU A 98 -1.35 15.84 -13.76
N ILE A 99 -1.22 14.59 -13.30
CA ILE A 99 0.04 13.83 -13.38
C ILE A 99 0.45 13.61 -14.84
N ASN A 100 -0.48 13.17 -15.69
CA ASN A 100 -0.20 12.93 -17.10
C ASN A 100 0.20 14.22 -17.83
N LYS A 101 -0.46 15.34 -17.52
CA LYS A 101 -0.13 16.66 -18.07
C LYS A 101 1.30 17.07 -17.71
N ARG A 102 1.67 16.99 -16.42
CA ARG A 102 3.02 17.36 -15.96
C ARG A 102 4.10 16.43 -16.52
N LEU A 103 3.80 15.14 -16.69
CA LEU A 103 4.71 14.21 -17.33
C LEU A 103 4.98 14.58 -18.79
N SER A 104 3.93 14.92 -19.56
CA SER A 104 4.07 15.36 -20.95
C SER A 104 4.92 16.63 -21.04
N GLU A 105 4.59 17.64 -20.23
CA GLU A 105 5.34 18.90 -20.19
C GLU A 105 6.82 18.66 -19.86
N LEU A 106 7.12 17.75 -18.92
CA LEU A 106 8.49 17.41 -18.53
C LEU A 106 9.29 16.77 -19.68
N VAL A 107 8.65 15.86 -20.43
CA VAL A 107 9.25 15.16 -21.57
C VAL A 107 9.45 16.10 -22.77
N ASP A 108 8.56 17.07 -22.94
CA ASP A 108 8.63 18.06 -24.03
C ASP A 108 9.65 19.18 -23.77
N ARG A 109 10.15 19.34 -22.53
CA ARG A 109 11.24 20.28 -22.27
C ARG A 109 12.48 19.88 -23.06
N ALA A 110 13.07 20.86 -23.74
CA ALA A 110 14.20 20.67 -24.64
C ALA A 110 15.41 19.98 -23.98
N ASP A 111 15.67 20.24 -22.70
CA ASP A 111 16.78 19.61 -21.97
C ASP A 111 16.58 18.11 -21.74
N VAL A 112 15.35 17.70 -21.38
CA VAL A 112 14.99 16.29 -21.17
C VAL A 112 14.92 15.57 -22.51
N LYS A 113 14.28 16.19 -23.51
CA LYS A 113 14.18 15.64 -24.87
C LYS A 113 15.55 15.39 -25.49
N ASN A 114 16.46 16.36 -25.41
CA ASN A 114 17.83 16.22 -25.92
C ASN A 114 18.61 15.11 -25.20
N LYS A 115 18.43 14.96 -23.88
CA LYS A 115 19.04 13.85 -23.11
C LYS A 115 18.48 12.49 -23.54
N ILE A 116 17.17 12.39 -23.77
CA ILE A 116 16.53 11.17 -24.26
C ILE A 116 17.05 10.82 -25.66
N GLU A 117 17.14 11.79 -26.56
CA GLU A 117 17.68 11.58 -27.92
C GLU A 117 19.16 11.19 -27.90
N THR A 118 19.96 11.81 -27.01
CA THR A 118 21.38 11.48 -26.82
C THR A 118 21.54 10.05 -26.31
N LEU A 119 20.80 9.65 -25.27
CA LEU A 119 20.80 8.29 -24.75
C LEU A 119 20.33 7.27 -25.80
N LYS A 120 19.32 7.62 -26.60
CA LYS A 120 18.81 6.76 -27.67
C LYS A 120 19.87 6.55 -28.76
N ALA A 121 20.64 7.59 -29.10
CA ALA A 121 21.76 7.48 -30.03
C ALA A 121 22.92 6.67 -29.45
N GLU A 122 23.22 6.81 -28.16
CA GLU A 122 24.28 6.09 -27.47
C GLU A 122 23.97 4.58 -27.31
N ILE A 123 22.71 4.24 -27.04
CA ILE A 123 22.23 2.84 -27.04
C ILE A 123 22.23 2.26 -28.45
N GLY A 124 21.83 3.04 -29.46
CA GLY A 124 21.72 2.62 -30.86
C GLY A 124 23.05 2.53 -31.61
N ASN A 125 24.10 3.19 -31.14
CA ASN A 125 25.41 3.20 -31.79
C ASN A 125 26.42 2.25 -31.10
N PRO A 126 26.65 1.04 -31.63
CA PRO A 126 27.59 0.09 -31.04
C PRO A 126 29.05 0.58 -31.03
N ALA A 127 29.41 1.62 -31.81
CA ALA A 127 30.77 2.15 -31.89
C ALA A 127 31.13 3.14 -30.78
N GLN A 128 30.15 3.71 -30.06
CA GLN A 128 30.35 4.63 -28.93
C GLN A 128 30.32 3.96 -27.56
N ARG A 129 30.14 2.63 -27.48
CA ARG A 129 30.42 1.82 -26.26
C ARG A 129 31.92 1.71 -25.96
N LYS A 130 32.67 2.81 -26.06
CA LYS A 130 34.06 2.89 -25.63
C LYS A 130 34.05 3.55 -24.26
N SER A 131 34.31 2.74 -23.24
CA SER A 131 34.35 3.10 -21.81
C SER A 131 33.00 3.04 -21.06
N CYS A 132 32.36 1.87 -21.07
CA CYS A 132 31.65 1.44 -19.87
C CYS A 132 32.43 0.25 -19.31
N SER A 133 32.89 0.37 -18.06
CA SER A 133 33.60 -0.71 -17.38
C SER A 133 32.79 -2.00 -17.47
N CYS A 134 33.50 -3.11 -17.66
CA CYS A 134 33.03 -4.40 -18.18
C CYS A 134 31.89 -5.06 -17.39
N ILE A 135 31.42 -4.46 -16.30
CA ILE A 135 30.49 -5.05 -15.35
C ILE A 135 29.04 -4.98 -15.87
N HIS A 136 28.65 -3.91 -16.59
CA HIS A 136 27.23 -3.73 -16.97
C HIS A 136 26.81 -4.58 -18.19
N ARG A 137 27.75 -4.98 -19.06
CA ARG A 137 27.45 -5.77 -20.27
C ARG A 137 27.41 -7.29 -20.01
N VAL A 138 28.03 -7.74 -18.93
CA VAL A 138 28.11 -9.16 -18.54
C VAL A 138 26.79 -9.70 -17.99
N VAL A 139 26.10 -8.90 -17.18
CA VAL A 139 24.98 -9.38 -16.35
C VAL A 139 23.73 -9.74 -17.15
N LEU A 140 23.55 -9.17 -18.34
CA LEU A 140 22.33 -9.36 -19.15
C LEU A 140 22.37 -10.56 -20.12
N THR A 141 23.50 -11.25 -20.28
CA THR A 141 23.64 -12.31 -21.31
C THR A 141 24.04 -13.69 -20.78
N ASN A 142 24.38 -13.85 -19.49
CA ASN A 142 24.73 -15.14 -18.92
C ASN A 142 23.56 -15.70 -18.07
N PRO A 143 22.81 -16.71 -18.55
CA PRO A 143 21.67 -17.26 -17.81
C PRO A 143 22.08 -17.86 -16.44
N LYS A 144 23.32 -18.31 -16.28
CA LYS A 144 23.87 -18.79 -15.00
C LYS A 144 24.11 -17.64 -14.01
N ALA A 145 24.46 -16.45 -14.50
CA ALA A 145 24.58 -15.26 -13.67
C ALA A 145 23.20 -14.78 -13.19
N VAL A 146 22.21 -14.78 -14.09
CA VAL A 146 20.83 -14.39 -13.77
C VAL A 146 20.21 -15.30 -12.71
N THR A 147 20.40 -16.61 -12.79
CA THR A 147 19.89 -17.54 -11.77
C THR A 147 20.53 -17.32 -10.40
N LYS A 148 21.86 -17.11 -10.34
CA LYS A 148 22.56 -16.84 -9.08
C LYS A 148 22.14 -15.50 -8.45
N ILE A 149 21.92 -14.46 -9.26
CA ILE A 149 21.42 -13.15 -8.79
C ILE A 149 20.00 -13.28 -8.21
N ASN A 150 19.13 -14.02 -8.89
CA ASN A 150 17.76 -14.25 -8.40
C ASN A 150 17.75 -15.04 -7.09
N ALA A 151 18.56 -16.10 -6.99
CA ALA A 151 18.70 -16.88 -5.76
C ALA A 151 19.21 -16.03 -4.58
N PHE A 152 20.18 -15.14 -4.81
CA PHE A 152 20.63 -14.19 -3.80
C PHE A 152 19.53 -13.18 -3.42
N GLY A 153 18.73 -12.72 -4.39
CA GLY A 153 17.58 -11.85 -4.14
C GLY A 153 16.50 -12.51 -3.28
N GLU A 154 16.23 -13.80 -3.49
CA GLU A 154 15.33 -14.60 -2.64
C GLU A 154 15.86 -14.73 -1.22
N GLU A 155 17.17 -14.97 -1.05
CA GLU A 155 17.81 -15.05 0.26
C GLU A 155 17.74 -13.72 1.03
N VAL A 156 18.03 -12.59 0.37
CA VAL A 156 17.86 -11.25 0.95
C VAL A 156 16.40 -11.04 1.41
N THR A 157 15.44 -11.50 0.61
CA THR A 157 14.01 -11.39 0.94
C THR A 157 13.66 -12.22 2.18
N MET A 158 14.16 -13.45 2.29
CA MET A 158 13.97 -14.30 3.48
C MET A 158 14.57 -13.68 4.75
N VAL A 159 15.79 -13.15 4.67
CA VAL A 159 16.45 -12.51 5.83
C VAL A 159 15.65 -11.29 6.30
N ILE A 160 15.16 -10.46 5.38
CA ILE A 160 14.31 -9.31 5.73
C ILE A 160 13.02 -9.78 6.40
N ASP A 161 12.37 -10.82 5.87
CA ASP A 161 11.10 -11.32 6.38
C ASP A 161 11.27 -11.93 7.80
N ASP A 162 12.36 -12.64 8.06
CA ASP A 162 12.70 -13.17 9.39
C ASP A 162 12.99 -12.04 10.40
N VAL A 163 13.73 -11.01 9.99
CA VAL A 163 14.00 -9.83 10.85
C VAL A 163 12.70 -9.11 11.20
N VAL A 164 11.80 -8.92 10.22
CA VAL A 164 10.49 -8.30 10.43
C VAL A 164 9.58 -9.14 11.32
N LYS A 165 9.67 -10.47 11.22
CA LYS A 165 8.88 -11.41 12.03
C LYS A 165 9.48 -11.72 13.40
N SER A 166 10.71 -11.28 13.67
CA SER A 166 11.37 -11.48 14.95
C SER A 166 10.48 -10.96 16.09
N SER A 167 10.44 -11.72 17.20
CA SER A 167 9.60 -11.43 18.36
C SER A 167 9.84 -10.00 18.88
N ASP A 168 11.09 -9.58 18.88
CA ASP A 168 11.51 -8.33 19.52
C ASP A 168 11.06 -7.12 18.68
N LEU A 169 11.27 -7.16 17.37
CA LEU A 169 10.84 -6.08 16.48
C LEU A 169 9.31 -6.01 16.38
N LYS A 170 8.65 -7.17 16.33
CA LYS A 170 7.19 -7.26 16.32
C LYS A 170 6.58 -6.63 17.56
N VAL A 171 7.11 -6.93 18.75
CA VAL A 171 6.65 -6.34 20.02
C VAL A 171 6.87 -4.82 20.03
N LYS A 172 8.04 -4.33 19.58
CA LYS A 172 8.31 -2.88 19.49
C LYS A 172 7.36 -2.16 18.53
N ILE A 173 7.04 -2.77 17.39
CA ILE A 173 6.07 -2.22 16.41
C ILE A 173 4.65 -2.19 16.97
N GLU A 174 4.20 -3.25 17.67
CA GLU A 174 2.89 -3.26 18.32
C GLU A 174 2.80 -2.20 19.42
N LEU A 175 3.86 -2.06 20.23
CA LEU A 175 3.95 -1.03 21.27
C LEU A 175 3.84 0.38 20.65
N LEU A 176 4.58 0.65 19.57
CA LEU A 176 4.52 1.92 18.84
C LEU A 176 3.11 2.20 18.30
N LYS A 177 2.43 1.20 17.72
CA LYS A 177 1.05 1.34 17.23
C LYS A 177 0.10 1.74 18.36
N THR A 178 0.24 1.14 19.55
CA THR A 178 -0.61 1.49 20.70
C THR A 178 -0.33 2.91 21.22
N MET A 179 0.93 3.36 21.20
CA MET A 179 1.29 4.73 21.59
C MET A 179 0.71 5.76 20.61
N VAL A 180 0.85 5.53 19.31
CA VAL A 180 0.27 6.41 18.27
C VAL A 180 -1.25 6.46 18.37
N ALA A 181 -1.91 5.32 18.63
CA ALA A 181 -3.36 5.28 18.82
C ALA A 181 -3.82 6.02 20.10
N LYS A 182 -3.01 6.02 21.17
CA LYS A 182 -3.29 6.76 22.41
C LYS A 182 -3.07 8.26 22.26
N GLY A 183 -2.10 8.68 21.45
CA GLY A 183 -1.77 10.08 21.21
C GLY A 183 -2.78 10.82 20.33
N GLY A 184 -3.54 10.12 19.50
CA GLY A 184 -4.50 10.74 18.57
C GLY A 184 -3.81 11.63 17.53
N ASP A 185 -4.54 12.60 16.98
CA ASP A 185 -4.03 13.51 15.94
C ASP A 185 -3.11 14.62 16.50
N ASP A 186 -3.16 14.87 17.82
CA ASP A 186 -2.36 15.89 18.50
C ASP A 186 -1.76 15.34 19.82
N PRO A 187 -0.73 14.47 19.72
CA PRO A 187 -0.06 13.91 20.88
C PRO A 187 0.73 14.99 21.63
N ASP A 188 0.69 14.94 22.96
CA ASP A 188 1.50 15.82 23.80
C ASP A 188 3.00 15.67 23.51
N GLU A 189 3.80 16.69 23.86
CA GLU A 189 5.23 16.73 23.57
C GLU A 189 6.02 15.59 24.24
N GLU A 190 5.50 15.00 25.32
CA GLU A 190 6.10 13.84 25.98
C GLU A 190 5.87 12.55 25.16
N MET A 191 4.65 12.32 24.69
CA MET A 191 4.31 11.21 23.79
C MET A 191 5.06 11.32 22.47
N LYS A 192 5.13 12.51 21.89
CA LYS A 192 5.85 12.77 20.64
C LYS A 192 7.33 12.43 20.77
N SER A 193 7.95 12.81 21.89
CA SER A 193 9.34 12.45 22.22
C SER A 193 9.52 10.93 22.37
N LYS A 194 8.61 10.24 23.08
CA LYS A 194 8.64 8.77 23.22
C LYS A 194 8.46 8.04 21.90
N ILE A 195 7.54 8.51 21.04
CA ILE A 195 7.31 7.97 19.69
C ILE A 195 8.58 8.12 18.85
N GLN A 196 9.23 9.29 18.88
CA GLN A 196 10.47 9.50 18.13
C GLN A 196 11.59 8.57 18.58
N VAL A 197 11.81 8.42 19.89
CA VAL A 197 12.84 7.52 20.43
C VAL A 197 12.60 6.09 19.99
N MET A 198 11.36 5.60 20.10
CA MET A 198 11.02 4.22 19.72
C MET A 198 11.14 3.98 18.20
N VAL A 199 10.79 4.97 17.37
CA VAL A 199 11.01 4.89 15.92
C VAL A 199 12.49 4.83 15.58
N ALA A 200 13.33 5.61 16.28
CA ALA A 200 14.78 5.57 16.07
C ALA A 200 15.37 4.21 16.46
N GLU A 201 14.91 3.64 17.56
CA GLU A 201 15.33 2.31 18.02
C GLU A 201 14.95 1.21 17.03
N ILE A 202 13.69 1.18 16.55
CA ILE A 202 13.23 0.25 15.51
C ILE A 202 14.07 0.38 14.23
N LYS A 203 14.37 1.61 13.80
CA LYS A 203 15.22 1.84 12.62
C LYS A 203 16.64 1.31 12.82
N LYS A 204 17.20 1.51 14.01
CA LYS A 204 18.53 1.03 14.36
C LYS A 204 18.57 -0.51 14.35
N ASP A 205 17.62 -1.16 15.00
CA ASP A 205 17.55 -2.62 15.09
C ASP A 205 17.43 -3.25 13.69
N ILE A 206 16.60 -2.68 12.81
CA ILE A 206 16.48 -3.11 11.41
C ILE A 206 17.81 -2.91 10.67
N SER A 207 18.47 -1.76 10.85
CA SER A 207 19.73 -1.47 10.18
C SER A 207 20.84 -2.42 10.62
N GLU A 208 20.95 -2.74 11.91
CA GLU A 208 21.94 -3.69 12.43
C GLU A 208 21.64 -5.12 11.93
N ALA A 209 20.37 -5.52 11.95
CA ALA A 209 19.94 -6.85 11.50
C ALA A 209 20.00 -7.07 9.98
N ILE A 210 20.05 -6.01 9.16
CA ILE A 210 20.26 -6.12 7.70
C ILE A 210 21.74 -5.91 7.34
N SER A 211 22.53 -5.27 8.22
CA SER A 211 23.98 -5.09 8.05
C SER A 211 24.79 -6.33 8.44
N VAL A 212 24.16 -7.51 8.45
CA VAL A 212 24.81 -8.76 8.85
C VAL A 212 26.02 -9.00 7.95
N PRO A 213 27.22 -9.18 8.51
CA PRO A 213 28.44 -9.35 7.73
C PRO A 213 28.36 -10.55 6.76
N GLU A 214 27.56 -11.56 7.09
CA GLU A 214 27.31 -12.74 6.25
C GLU A 214 26.67 -12.38 4.90
N LEU A 215 25.71 -11.45 4.89
CA LEU A 215 25.03 -11.03 3.65
C LEU A 215 25.96 -10.18 2.78
N LYS A 216 26.78 -9.34 3.42
CA LYS A 216 27.80 -8.54 2.76
C LYS A 216 28.89 -9.41 2.15
N GLU A 217 29.41 -10.38 2.91
CA GLU A 217 30.41 -11.34 2.44
C GLU A 217 29.87 -12.20 1.28
N ARG A 218 28.59 -12.60 1.35
CA ARG A 218 27.92 -13.31 0.24
C ARG A 218 27.76 -12.45 -1.01
N HIS A 219 27.43 -11.17 -0.87
CA HIS A 219 27.39 -10.24 -2.00
C HIS A 219 28.76 -10.10 -2.67
N GLU A 220 29.82 -9.94 -1.88
CA GLU A 220 31.20 -9.84 -2.37
C GLU A 220 31.66 -11.13 -3.05
N ARG A 221 31.33 -12.30 -2.47
CA ARG A 221 31.61 -13.62 -3.07
C ARG A 221 30.84 -13.83 -4.38
N LEU A 222 29.56 -13.48 -4.42
CA LEU A 222 28.75 -13.55 -5.64
C LEU A 222 29.34 -12.65 -6.73
N ALA A 223 29.76 -11.42 -6.36
CA ALA A 223 30.41 -10.51 -7.30
C ALA A 223 31.72 -11.08 -7.87
N ALA A 224 32.53 -11.76 -7.05
CA ALA A 224 33.76 -12.43 -7.48
C ALA A 224 33.48 -13.64 -8.38
N GLU A 225 32.54 -14.52 -8.02
CA GLU A 225 32.16 -15.69 -8.83
C GLU A 225 31.62 -15.28 -10.20
N LEU A 226 30.82 -14.21 -10.26
CA LEU A 226 30.33 -13.65 -11.51
C LEU A 226 31.48 -13.12 -12.37
N LEU A 227 32.58 -12.67 -11.77
CA LEU A 227 33.76 -12.17 -12.47
C LEU A 227 34.61 -13.33 -13.03
N GLU A 228 34.76 -14.42 -12.26
CA GLU A 228 35.49 -15.62 -12.68
C GLU A 228 34.78 -16.44 -13.76
N ASP A 229 33.46 -16.67 -13.63
CA ASP A 229 32.65 -17.43 -14.61
C ASP A 229 32.73 -16.81 -16.02
N ASN A 230 33.09 -15.53 -16.16
CA ASN A 230 33.28 -14.88 -17.47
C ASN A 230 34.68 -15.05 -18.07
N ASN A 231 35.72 -15.09 -17.23
CA ASN A 231 37.10 -15.24 -17.73
C ASN A 231 37.36 -16.66 -18.24
N ALA A 232 36.64 -17.66 -17.72
CA ALA A 232 36.67 -19.04 -18.23
C ALA A 232 36.08 -19.18 -19.65
N SER A 233 35.21 -18.25 -20.09
CA SER A 233 34.54 -18.32 -21.40
C SER A 233 35.39 -17.81 -22.57
N PHE A 234 36.51 -17.12 -22.34
CA PHE A 234 37.35 -16.55 -23.40
C PHE A 234 38.65 -17.34 -23.65
N GLY A 235 38.91 -18.40 -22.88
CA GLY A 235 40.17 -19.14 -22.86
C GLY A 235 40.13 -20.50 -23.55
N SER A 236 39.59 -20.63 -24.76
CA SER A 236 39.88 -21.79 -25.63
C SER A 236 39.49 -21.51 -27.07
N ASN A 237 40.38 -20.87 -27.84
CA ASN A 237 40.48 -21.00 -29.29
C ASN A 237 41.85 -20.47 -29.73
N GLY A 238 42.90 -21.15 -29.30
CA GLY A 238 44.28 -20.91 -29.71
C GLY A 238 44.84 -22.11 -30.44
N SER A 239 44.43 -22.33 -31.69
CA SER A 239 45.26 -23.00 -32.71
C SER A 239 44.55 -23.03 -34.06
N VAL A 240 44.91 -22.09 -34.93
CA VAL A 240 44.93 -22.34 -36.37
C VAL A 240 46.30 -21.90 -36.87
N ASN A 241 47.15 -22.91 -37.02
CA ASN A 241 48.31 -22.89 -37.90
C ASN A 241 47.85 -22.48 -39.30
N LEU A 242 48.56 -21.55 -39.94
CA LEU A 242 48.54 -21.42 -41.40
C LEU A 242 49.96 -21.14 -41.87
N GLU A 243 50.59 -22.24 -42.28
CA GLU A 243 51.82 -22.29 -43.03
C GLU A 243 51.70 -21.51 -44.34
N ALA A 244 52.85 -20.91 -44.70
CA ALA A 244 53.40 -20.70 -46.03
C ALA A 244 52.43 -20.57 -47.22
N ASN A 245 52.48 -19.42 -47.88
CA ASN A 245 52.54 -19.40 -49.33
C ASN A 245 53.57 -18.39 -49.83
N SER A 246 54.63 -18.95 -50.42
CA SER A 246 55.61 -18.28 -51.25
C SER A 246 55.06 -18.02 -52.65
N SER A 247 55.71 -17.08 -53.36
CA SER A 247 55.63 -16.82 -54.81
C SER A 247 54.54 -15.82 -55.21
N PHE A 248 54.79 -14.78 -56.00
CA PHE A 248 55.68 -14.65 -57.16
C PHE A 248 56.08 -13.17 -57.35
N VAL A 249 57.29 -12.94 -57.91
CA VAL A 249 57.84 -11.63 -58.33
C VAL A 249 57.25 -11.20 -59.66
#